data_AF-A0A4U0XZM5-F1
#
_entry.id   AF-A0A4U0XZM5-F1
#
_cell.length_a   1.000
_cell.length_b   1.000
_cell.length_c   1.000
_cell.angle_alpha   90.00
_cell.angle_beta   90.00
_cell.angle_gamma   90.00
#
_symmetry.space_group_name_H-M   'P 1'
#
loop_
_entity.id
_entity.type
_entity.pdbx_description
1 polymer ?
#
loop_
_entity_poly.entity_id
_entity_poly.type
_entity_poly.pdbx_seq_one_letter_code
_entity_poly.pdbx_strand_id
1 'polypeptide(L)'
;MATTKPTFRWRTPLEVAAISTIIYILLGTPGLPTWIWPDTTPVHEASPRAKVESLVIPTQACNAPSTTTNSPNWQTSTVFNAGIESTNSSIRKSEKALLPRTPTVQCLETRALSFQGWPPNTAIERLWTQRYNVSGHYAHHYDWSSDSRTARRASTFMVYLGAECTGGGTEFPRIGRPGGDDERKWCEFIECEGGGEGVTFKPRAGSALHAMPVQVLEAEDADMERIFEVCSLAFAREEHFWDVFWPKHWEEAGRKQGAERMRETRRIDPTTKYMKAVDSETGTIMGMAKWNIYDKKNSDSVTPKALANYWDEGDDLAYSTAISELFIKERNDAIREHGGNLVSLDICTIDPKYQRKGVGGELVKWGTQKADEMGVAAVVESSVYGKGLYEKHGFVFVKDVVVRSPGKWSDRPEGRFAWLVRPKKP
;
A
#
# COMPACT_ATOMS: atom_id res chain seq x y z
N MET A 1 20.89 56.09 19.62
CA MET A 1 21.43 55.32 18.48
C MET A 1 20.30 54.47 17.92
N ALA A 2 19.85 54.77 16.70
CA ALA A 2 18.75 54.08 16.05
C ALA A 2 19.27 52.88 15.26
N THR A 3 18.69 51.70 15.47
CA THR A 3 18.95 50.48 14.70
C THR A 3 17.97 50.42 13.52
N THR A 4 18.51 50.55 12.31
CA THR A 4 17.77 50.48 11.05
C THR A 4 17.34 49.05 10.76
N LYS A 5 16.03 48.81 10.63
CA LYS A 5 15.46 47.56 10.09
C LYS A 5 15.87 47.38 8.62
N PRO A 6 16.20 46.15 8.17
CA PRO A 6 16.47 45.92 6.75
C PRO A 6 15.16 46.06 5.96
N THR A 7 15.17 46.95 4.98
CA THR A 7 14.08 47.20 4.04
C THR A 7 13.96 46.06 3.04
N PHE A 8 12.76 45.51 2.94
CA PHE A 8 12.36 44.52 1.95
C PHE A 8 12.56 45.07 0.53
N ARG A 9 13.31 44.34 -0.30
CA ARG A 9 13.60 44.68 -1.70
C ARG A 9 12.95 43.65 -2.61
N TRP A 10 12.06 44.09 -3.50
CA TRP A 10 11.53 43.24 -4.57
C TRP A 10 12.63 42.92 -5.59
N ARG A 11 12.80 41.64 -5.93
CA ARG A 11 13.72 41.18 -6.99
C ARG A 11 13.07 41.32 -8.36
N THR A 12 13.88 41.61 -9.38
CA THR A 12 13.44 41.82 -10.76
C THR A 12 13.10 40.50 -11.47
N PRO A 13 12.30 40.50 -12.55
CA PRO A 13 11.96 39.27 -13.31
C PRO A 13 13.18 38.50 -13.84
N LEU A 14 14.33 39.16 -14.02
CA LEU A 14 15.60 38.54 -14.41
C LEU A 14 16.33 37.84 -13.24
N GLU A 15 16.05 38.21 -11.99
CA GLU A 15 16.59 37.57 -10.78
C GLU A 15 15.73 36.36 -10.32
N VAL A 16 14.59 36.10 -10.98
CA VAL A 16 13.64 34.99 -10.68
C VAL A 16 13.82 33.81 -11.66
N ALA A 17 14.82 33.85 -12.54
CA ALA A 17 15.07 32.81 -13.54
C ALA A 17 15.93 31.63 -13.05
N ALA A 18 15.82 31.23 -11.78
CA ALA A 18 16.45 30.02 -11.24
C ALA A 18 15.37 29.06 -10.75
N ILE A 19 15.00 28.15 -11.65
CA ILE A 19 13.87 27.24 -11.48
C ILE A 19 14.38 25.99 -10.76
N SER A 20 13.76 25.66 -9.63
CA SER A 20 14.05 24.44 -8.86
C SER A 20 14.06 23.23 -9.79
N THR A 21 15.11 22.40 -9.73
CA THR A 21 15.18 21.16 -10.54
C THR A 21 15.24 19.95 -9.61
N ILE A 22 14.36 18.98 -9.81
CA ILE A 22 14.26 17.69 -9.11
C ILE A 22 14.53 16.59 -10.12
N ILE A 23 15.39 15.63 -9.81
CA ILE A 23 15.51 14.37 -10.58
C ILE A 23 14.59 13.33 -9.97
N TYR A 24 13.84 12.63 -10.81
CA TYR A 24 13.13 11.41 -10.45
C TYR A 24 13.92 10.20 -10.90
N ILE A 25 14.15 9.27 -9.97
CA ILE A 25 14.66 7.93 -10.24
C ILE A 25 13.59 6.94 -9.80
N LEU A 26 13.16 6.08 -10.70
CA LEU A 26 12.09 5.12 -10.45
C LEU A 26 12.64 3.72 -10.70
N LEU A 27 12.37 2.78 -9.79
CA LEU A 27 12.88 1.40 -9.86
C LEU A 27 11.74 0.44 -10.23
N GLY A 28 11.90 -0.42 -11.25
CA GLY A 28 10.87 -1.36 -11.72
C GLY A 28 11.36 -2.79 -11.98
N THR A 29 10.44 -3.76 -12.08
CA THR A 29 10.73 -5.19 -12.40
C THR A 29 10.03 -5.60 -13.71
N PRO A 30 10.69 -6.28 -14.68
CA PRO A 30 10.06 -6.61 -15.97
C PRO A 30 9.39 -8.01 -16.05
N GLY A 31 8.20 -8.07 -16.68
CA GLY A 31 7.75 -9.20 -17.51
C GLY A 31 6.66 -10.16 -16.99
N LEU A 32 5.38 -9.91 -17.31
CA LEU A 32 4.33 -10.91 -17.60
C LEU A 32 3.26 -10.29 -18.54
N PRO A 33 2.81 -10.96 -19.62
CA PRO A 33 2.09 -10.32 -20.73
C PRO A 33 0.61 -10.08 -20.44
N THR A 34 0.09 -8.93 -20.87
CA THR A 34 -1.26 -8.46 -20.55
C THR A 34 -1.94 -7.78 -21.70
N TRP A 35 -3.11 -8.29 -22.02
CA TRP A 35 -4.07 -7.81 -22.99
C TRP A 35 -5.39 -8.35 -22.43
N ILE A 36 -6.36 -7.53 -22.01
CA ILE A 36 -7.28 -6.77 -22.87
C ILE A 36 -8.22 -5.88 -21.96
N TRP A 37 -8.42 -4.58 -22.29
CA TRP A 37 -9.44 -3.56 -21.86
C TRP A 37 -9.37 -2.78 -20.51
N PRO A 38 -9.95 -1.54 -20.45
CA PRO A 38 -9.39 -0.36 -19.78
C PRO A 38 -10.10 0.13 -18.51
N ASP A 39 -9.28 0.79 -17.71
CA ASP A 39 -9.45 1.95 -16.82
C ASP A 39 -10.82 2.64 -16.65
N THR A 40 -11.23 2.81 -15.38
CA THR A 40 -11.62 4.08 -14.74
C THR A 40 -12.33 3.81 -13.41
N THR A 41 -11.67 4.02 -12.26
CA THR A 41 -12.26 4.57 -11.01
C THR A 41 -11.19 4.73 -9.91
N PRO A 42 -11.32 5.74 -9.02
CA PRO A 42 -10.21 6.31 -8.26
C PRO A 42 -9.77 5.45 -7.07
N VAL A 43 -8.46 5.17 -7.00
CA VAL A 43 -7.82 4.31 -6.00
C VAL A 43 -7.29 5.14 -4.82
N HIS A 44 -7.68 4.78 -3.59
CA HIS A 44 -7.07 5.30 -2.36
C HIS A 44 -5.99 4.32 -1.86
N GLU A 45 -4.72 4.67 -2.03
CA GLU A 45 -3.59 3.74 -1.81
C GLU A 45 -2.82 3.90 -0.48
N ALA A 46 -1.79 3.07 -0.31
CA ALA A 46 -0.81 2.97 0.79
C ALA A 46 -0.33 4.30 1.41
N SER A 47 0.14 4.28 2.65
CA SER A 47 0.90 5.38 3.25
C SER A 47 2.40 5.12 3.05
N PRO A 48 3.11 6.01 2.35
CA PRO A 48 4.54 5.87 2.08
C PRO A 48 5.37 6.03 3.37
N ARG A 49 6.63 5.58 3.37
CA ARG A 49 7.67 6.02 4.32
C ARG A 49 8.75 6.77 3.56
N ALA A 50 9.30 7.83 4.13
CA ALA A 50 10.27 8.69 3.47
C ALA A 50 11.58 8.79 4.27
N LYS A 51 12.72 8.49 3.63
CA LYS A 51 14.06 8.63 4.21
C LYS A 51 14.81 9.76 3.50
N VAL A 52 15.44 10.67 4.26
CA VAL A 52 16.29 11.74 3.72
C VAL A 52 17.75 11.30 3.80
N GLU A 53 18.42 11.20 2.66
CA GLU A 53 19.84 10.92 2.59
C GLU A 53 20.56 11.83 1.60
N SER A 54 21.86 12.06 1.84
CA SER A 54 22.73 12.82 0.93
C SER A 54 23.17 11.95 -0.25
N LEU A 55 22.30 11.79 -1.24
CA LEU A 55 22.56 10.98 -2.43
C LEU A 55 23.42 11.69 -3.48
N VAL A 56 23.56 13.03 -3.40
CA VAL A 56 24.23 13.86 -4.43
C VAL A 56 25.42 14.69 -3.90
N ILE A 57 25.85 14.53 -2.64
CA ILE A 57 27.15 15.09 -2.19
C ILE A 57 28.28 14.10 -2.57
N PRO A 58 29.40 14.57 -3.14
CA PRO A 58 30.38 13.73 -3.82
C PRO A 58 31.14 12.87 -2.80
N THR A 59 30.92 11.56 -2.84
CA THR A 59 32.10 10.69 -2.83
C THR A 59 32.81 10.93 -4.16
N GLN A 60 34.14 10.93 -4.20
CA GLN A 60 34.97 11.23 -5.39
C GLN A 60 34.60 10.46 -6.69
N ALA A 61 33.61 9.56 -6.67
CA ALA A 61 33.21 8.68 -7.75
C ALA A 61 32.16 9.25 -8.74
N CYS A 62 31.24 10.13 -8.31
CA CYS A 62 30.22 10.70 -9.21
C CYS A 62 30.18 12.23 -9.08
N ASN A 63 30.90 12.96 -9.93
CA ASN A 63 30.69 14.41 -10.04
C ASN A 63 29.27 14.66 -10.55
N ALA A 64 28.42 15.28 -9.73
CA ALA A 64 27.06 15.66 -10.10
C ALA A 64 27.07 16.50 -11.40
N PRO A 65 26.04 16.39 -12.26
CA PRO A 65 25.89 17.32 -13.37
C PRO A 65 25.89 18.73 -12.78
N SER A 66 26.62 19.67 -13.38
CA SER A 66 26.58 21.06 -12.94
C SER A 66 25.13 21.51 -12.83
N THR A 67 24.83 22.36 -11.84
CA THR A 67 23.51 23.00 -11.60
C THR A 67 22.94 23.69 -12.84
N THR A 68 23.75 23.86 -13.88
CA THR A 68 23.41 24.17 -15.26
C THR A 68 23.23 22.92 -16.13
N THR A 69 22.27 22.04 -15.83
CA THR A 69 21.77 21.14 -16.88
C THR A 69 20.82 21.95 -17.75
N ASN A 70 21.40 22.71 -18.68
CA ASN A 70 20.73 23.16 -19.90
C ASN A 70 20.39 21.91 -20.73
N SER A 71 19.44 21.10 -20.26
CA SER A 71 18.82 20.10 -21.10
C SER A 71 18.02 20.88 -22.14
N PRO A 72 18.38 20.82 -23.44
CA PRO A 72 17.78 21.70 -24.45
C PRO A 72 16.29 21.39 -24.73
N ASN A 73 15.74 20.36 -24.08
CA ASN A 73 14.44 19.78 -24.42
C ASN A 73 13.46 19.81 -23.24
N TRP A 74 13.36 20.96 -22.55
CA TRP A 74 12.29 21.16 -21.56
C TRP A 74 10.94 21.15 -22.24
N GLN A 75 10.03 20.35 -21.70
CA GLN A 75 8.65 20.27 -22.17
C GLN A 75 7.70 20.36 -20.98
N THR A 76 6.48 20.83 -21.23
CA THR A 76 5.43 20.83 -20.21
C THR A 76 5.25 19.41 -19.68
N SER A 77 5.18 19.28 -18.35
CA SER A 77 4.95 17.98 -17.74
C SER A 77 3.52 17.53 -17.98
N THR A 78 3.39 16.25 -18.24
CA THR A 78 2.12 15.58 -18.44
C THR A 78 1.67 14.87 -17.16
N VAL A 79 0.37 14.61 -17.08
CA VAL A 79 -0.26 13.72 -16.11
C VAL A 79 -0.77 12.50 -16.87
N PHE A 80 -0.60 11.33 -16.27
CA PHE A 80 -1.17 10.09 -16.77
C PHE A 80 -2.38 9.76 -15.90
N ASN A 81 -3.54 9.66 -16.52
CA ASN A 81 -4.76 9.21 -15.88
C ASN A 81 -5.51 8.34 -16.86
N ALA A 82 -6.03 7.22 -16.40
CA ALA A 82 -6.84 6.34 -17.21
C ALA A 82 -6.17 5.80 -18.51
N GLY A 83 -4.84 5.62 -18.52
CA GLY A 83 -4.06 5.33 -19.73
C GLY A 83 -3.89 6.50 -20.72
N ILE A 84 -4.40 7.69 -20.39
CA ILE A 84 -4.33 8.90 -21.22
C ILE A 84 -3.26 9.85 -20.66
N GLU A 85 -2.27 10.17 -21.49
CA GLU A 85 -1.30 11.22 -21.21
C GLU A 85 -1.89 12.57 -21.64
N SER A 86 -2.01 13.52 -20.71
CA SER A 86 -2.53 14.86 -21.00
C SER A 86 -1.81 15.93 -20.20
N THR A 87 -2.00 17.20 -20.55
CA THR A 87 -1.54 18.33 -19.75
C THR A 87 -2.70 18.86 -18.91
N ASN A 88 -2.50 18.93 -17.59
CA ASN A 88 -3.46 19.54 -16.68
C ASN A 88 -2.73 20.35 -15.61
N SER A 89 -2.75 21.68 -15.76
CA SER A 89 -2.03 22.61 -14.88
C SER A 89 -2.64 22.77 -13.49
N SER A 90 -3.86 22.26 -13.23
CA SER A 90 -4.43 22.20 -11.87
C SER A 90 -3.96 20.98 -11.08
N ILE A 91 -3.42 19.97 -11.77
CA ILE A 91 -2.86 18.75 -11.16
C ILE A 91 -1.33 18.86 -11.15
N ARG A 92 -0.72 19.22 -12.28
CA ARG A 92 0.74 19.31 -12.43
C ARG A 92 1.11 20.52 -13.27
N LYS A 93 1.73 21.49 -12.62
CA LYS A 93 2.28 22.70 -13.24
C LYS A 93 3.81 22.69 -13.11
N SER A 94 4.46 22.01 -14.04
CA SER A 94 5.91 21.88 -14.09
C SER A 94 6.39 21.60 -15.50
N GLU A 95 7.70 21.64 -15.70
CA GLU A 95 8.36 21.21 -16.93
C GLU A 95 9.25 20.01 -16.63
N LYS A 96 9.38 19.09 -17.59
CA LYS A 96 10.24 17.91 -17.48
C LYS A 96 11.21 17.86 -18.66
N ALA A 97 12.41 17.35 -18.44
CA ALA A 97 13.39 17.08 -19.47
C ALA A 97 14.04 15.72 -19.21
N LEU A 98 14.20 14.93 -20.27
CA LEU A 98 14.83 13.63 -20.19
C LEU A 98 16.34 13.82 -20.07
N LEU A 99 16.97 13.14 -19.10
CA LEU A 99 18.41 13.22 -18.98
C LEU A 99 19.11 12.34 -20.03
N PRO A 100 20.13 12.86 -20.74
CA PRO A 100 21.04 12.03 -21.51
C PRO A 100 21.75 11.04 -20.58
N ARG A 101 21.91 9.79 -21.02
CA ARG A 101 22.52 8.72 -20.21
C ARG A 101 24.05 8.81 -20.18
N THR A 102 24.57 9.92 -19.65
CA THR A 102 26.01 10.19 -19.50
C THR A 102 26.64 9.29 -18.44
N PRO A 103 27.99 9.18 -18.37
CA PRO A 103 28.66 8.43 -17.31
C PRO A 103 28.25 8.88 -15.89
N THR A 104 28.03 10.18 -15.67
CA THR A 104 27.49 10.70 -14.40
C THR A 104 26.10 10.14 -14.09
N VAL A 105 25.19 10.14 -15.07
CA VAL A 105 23.84 9.59 -14.90
C VAL A 105 23.88 8.10 -14.62
N GLN A 106 24.73 7.35 -15.32
CA GLN A 106 24.94 5.92 -15.05
C GLN A 106 25.52 5.67 -13.64
N CYS A 107 26.41 6.53 -13.17
CA CYS A 107 26.95 6.48 -11.80
C CYS A 107 25.85 6.68 -10.75
N LEU A 108 24.94 7.64 -10.99
CA LEU A 108 23.76 7.85 -10.14
C LEU A 108 22.80 6.65 -10.19
N GLU A 109 22.60 6.06 -11.37
CA GLU A 109 21.80 4.83 -11.53
C GLU A 109 22.40 3.69 -10.69
N THR A 110 23.70 3.44 -10.82
CA THR A 110 24.41 2.40 -10.04
C THR A 110 24.36 2.68 -8.54
N ARG A 111 24.52 3.93 -8.12
CA ARG A 111 24.44 4.30 -6.70
C ARG A 111 23.05 4.03 -6.12
N ALA A 112 21.99 4.37 -6.86
CA ALA A 112 20.62 4.04 -6.47
C ALA A 112 20.39 2.52 -6.39
N LEU A 113 20.90 1.75 -7.35
CA LEU A 113 20.88 0.28 -7.30
C LEU A 113 21.71 -0.31 -6.15
N SER A 114 22.76 0.38 -5.68
CA SER A 114 23.56 -0.09 -4.54
C SER A 114 22.97 0.26 -3.18
N PHE A 115 21.92 1.10 -3.13
CA PHE A 115 21.42 1.66 -1.89
C PHE A 115 20.85 0.59 -0.94
N GLN A 116 20.15 -0.42 -1.47
CA GLN A 116 19.56 -1.52 -0.70
C GLN A 116 19.43 -2.82 -1.53
N GLY A 117 19.17 -3.95 -0.86
CA GLY A 117 19.02 -5.28 -1.45
C GLY A 117 17.75 -5.41 -2.30
N TRP A 118 17.83 -4.97 -3.55
CA TRP A 118 16.73 -5.07 -4.50
C TRP A 118 16.49 -6.52 -4.95
N PRO A 119 15.25 -6.86 -5.36
CA PRO A 119 15.02 -8.06 -6.15
C PRO A 119 16.01 -8.15 -7.33
N PRO A 120 16.52 -9.34 -7.69
CA PRO A 120 17.59 -9.50 -8.69
C PRO A 120 17.31 -8.85 -10.06
N ASN A 121 16.03 -8.65 -10.41
CA ASN A 121 15.60 -8.11 -11.70
C ASN A 121 15.12 -6.64 -11.62
N THR A 122 15.58 -5.88 -10.63
CA THR A 122 15.22 -4.47 -10.47
C THR A 122 16.02 -3.60 -11.43
N ALA A 123 15.33 -2.80 -12.23
CA ALA A 123 15.90 -1.86 -13.20
C ALA A 123 15.55 -0.42 -12.86
N ILE A 124 16.34 0.53 -13.34
CA ILE A 124 16.11 1.96 -13.18
C ILE A 124 15.43 2.51 -14.44
N GLU A 125 14.28 3.16 -14.29
CA GLU A 125 13.66 3.95 -15.36
C GLU A 125 14.56 5.12 -15.76
N ARG A 126 14.48 5.56 -17.02
CA ARG A 126 15.28 6.70 -17.47
C ARG A 126 15.05 7.92 -16.59
N LEU A 127 16.13 8.54 -16.12
CA LEU A 127 16.06 9.69 -15.25
C LEU A 127 15.48 10.90 -15.98
N TRP A 128 14.52 11.55 -15.33
CA TRP A 128 13.94 12.81 -15.75
C TRP A 128 14.32 13.90 -14.77
N THR A 129 14.75 15.06 -15.28
CA THR A 129 14.71 16.30 -14.51
C THR A 129 13.33 16.92 -14.63
N GLN A 130 12.84 17.47 -13.53
CA GLN A 130 11.60 18.20 -13.45
C GLN A 130 11.88 19.54 -12.81
N ARG A 131 11.32 20.62 -13.34
CA ARG A 131 11.48 21.94 -12.78
C ARG A 131 10.16 22.63 -12.48
N TYR A 132 10.11 23.31 -11.32
CA TYR A 132 8.93 24.03 -10.85
C TYR A 132 9.21 25.53 -10.79
N ASN A 133 8.41 26.29 -11.54
CA ASN A 133 8.40 27.75 -11.57
C ASN A 133 7.58 28.33 -10.41
N VAL A 134 7.49 29.66 -10.32
CA VAL A 134 6.54 30.33 -9.41
C VAL A 134 5.13 29.76 -9.59
N SER A 135 4.47 29.40 -8.48
CA SER A 135 3.17 28.69 -8.43
C SER A 135 3.13 27.29 -9.04
N GLY A 136 4.27 26.77 -9.48
CA GLY A 136 4.41 25.40 -9.94
C GLY A 136 4.14 24.43 -8.80
N HIS A 137 3.46 23.34 -9.12
CA HIS A 137 3.07 22.34 -8.13
C HIS A 137 2.86 21.00 -8.82
N TYR A 138 2.81 19.96 -8.00
CA TYR A 138 2.22 18.69 -8.37
C TYR A 138 1.30 18.27 -7.22
N ALA A 139 0.01 18.15 -7.50
CA ALA A 139 -0.97 17.64 -6.55
C ALA A 139 -0.52 16.28 -6.00
N HIS A 140 -0.98 15.93 -4.80
CA HIS A 140 -0.67 14.66 -4.18
C HIS A 140 -1.07 13.52 -5.12
N HIS A 141 -0.10 12.64 -5.37
CA HIS A 141 -0.24 11.49 -6.25
C HIS A 141 0.60 10.36 -5.70
N TYR A 142 0.42 9.19 -6.30
CA TYR A 142 1.26 8.05 -6.06
C TYR A 142 2.20 7.87 -7.23
N ASP A 143 3.42 7.47 -6.92
CA ASP A 143 4.47 7.33 -7.91
C ASP A 143 4.41 6.01 -8.66
N TRP A 144 3.52 5.06 -8.36
CA TRP A 144 3.25 3.97 -9.31
C TRP A 144 2.86 4.53 -10.69
N SER A 145 3.49 4.02 -11.75
CA SER A 145 3.14 4.41 -13.11
C SER A 145 1.87 3.67 -13.51
N SER A 146 0.96 4.41 -14.14
CA SER A 146 -0.15 3.99 -15.00
C SER A 146 -0.27 2.48 -15.16
N ASP A 147 -1.36 1.89 -14.66
CA ASP A 147 -2.12 0.72 -15.14
C ASP A 147 -1.37 -0.35 -15.99
N SER A 148 -0.09 -0.55 -15.72
CA SER A 148 0.82 -1.38 -16.48
C SER A 148 1.13 -2.59 -15.63
N ARG A 149 0.52 -3.71 -16.01
CA ARG A 149 0.69 -5.00 -15.34
C ARG A 149 2.14 -5.53 -15.41
N THR A 150 3.03 -4.88 -16.15
CA THR A 150 4.45 -5.23 -16.32
C THR A 150 5.43 -4.28 -15.62
N ALA A 151 4.98 -3.18 -15.02
CA ALA A 151 5.86 -2.18 -14.41
C ALA A 151 5.41 -1.86 -12.97
N ARG A 152 5.83 -2.69 -12.02
CA ARG A 152 5.64 -2.40 -10.58
C ARG A 152 6.78 -1.52 -10.10
N ARG A 153 6.50 -0.25 -9.80
CA ARG A 153 7.49 0.65 -9.19
C ARG A 153 7.73 0.24 -7.74
N ALA A 154 8.94 -0.22 -7.47
CA ALA A 154 9.36 -0.72 -6.18
C ALA A 154 9.84 0.40 -5.24
N SER A 155 10.21 1.57 -5.75
CA SER A 155 10.54 2.76 -4.96
C SER A 155 10.72 3.98 -5.87
N THR A 156 10.67 5.17 -5.25
CA THR A 156 11.06 6.44 -5.88
C THR A 156 12.18 7.10 -5.09
N PHE A 157 13.16 7.65 -5.82
CA PHE A 157 14.04 8.71 -5.30
C PHE A 157 13.65 10.05 -5.90
N MET A 158 13.36 11.04 -5.04
CA MET A 158 13.24 12.44 -5.40
C MET A 158 14.51 13.17 -4.98
N VAL A 159 15.33 13.56 -5.96
CA VAL A 159 16.64 14.16 -5.71
C VAL A 159 16.58 15.65 -6.00
N TYR A 160 16.83 16.49 -5.00
CA TYR A 160 16.84 17.94 -5.18
C TYR A 160 18.18 18.40 -5.75
N LEU A 161 18.16 19.01 -6.94
CA LEU A 161 19.36 19.60 -7.54
C LEU A 161 19.50 21.10 -7.24
N GLY A 162 18.39 21.79 -7.00
CA GLY A 162 18.35 23.21 -6.67
C GLY A 162 17.31 23.48 -5.60
N ALA A 163 17.65 24.37 -4.66
CA ALA A 163 16.83 24.67 -3.48
C ALA A 163 16.74 26.18 -3.15
N GLU A 164 17.11 27.05 -4.10
CA GLU A 164 17.02 28.51 -3.94
C GLU A 164 15.57 29.00 -4.12
N CYS A 165 14.66 28.55 -3.25
CA CYS A 165 13.24 28.84 -3.32
C CYS A 165 12.60 28.93 -1.93
N THR A 166 11.42 29.55 -1.86
CA THR A 166 10.54 29.49 -0.68
C THR A 166 9.35 28.61 -1.04
N GLY A 167 9.08 27.58 -0.22
CA GLY A 167 8.16 26.49 -0.56
C GLY A 167 8.80 25.44 -1.47
N GLY A 168 7.98 24.75 -2.27
CA GLY A 168 8.46 23.71 -3.20
C GLY A 168 8.87 22.39 -2.56
N GLY A 169 8.58 22.20 -1.27
CA GLY A 169 8.83 20.96 -0.56
C GLY A 169 7.99 19.79 -1.09
N THR A 170 8.49 18.58 -0.86
CA THR A 170 7.74 17.36 -1.17
C THR A 170 6.90 16.98 0.03
N GLU A 171 5.59 17.09 -0.11
CA GLU A 171 4.62 16.80 0.95
C GLU A 171 4.14 15.35 0.92
N PHE A 172 4.11 14.72 2.08
CA PHE A 172 3.51 13.42 2.32
C PHE A 172 2.38 13.58 3.34
N PRO A 173 1.15 13.83 2.87
CA PRO A 173 0.02 14.14 3.76
C PRO A 173 -0.33 13.00 4.72
N ARG A 174 0.09 11.76 4.40
CA ARG A 174 -0.22 10.54 5.15
C ARG A 174 0.93 10.02 6.02
N ILE A 175 2.07 10.73 6.04
CA ILE A 175 3.18 10.42 6.94
C ILE A 175 3.07 11.36 8.14
N GLY A 176 2.87 10.78 9.33
CA GLY A 176 2.86 11.56 10.57
C GLY A 176 4.20 12.26 10.80
N ARG A 177 4.15 13.48 11.35
CA ARG A 177 5.37 14.22 11.70
C ARG A 177 6.16 13.47 12.78
N PRO A 178 7.51 13.52 12.74
CA PRO A 178 8.33 13.05 13.85
C PRO A 178 7.96 13.82 15.13
N GLY A 179 7.56 13.12 16.19
CA GLY A 179 7.26 13.71 17.50
C GLY A 179 8.34 13.40 18.54
N GLY A 180 8.26 14.05 19.71
CA GLY A 180 9.16 13.83 20.86
C GLY A 180 10.42 14.69 20.86
N ASP A 181 11.44 14.29 21.62
CA ASP A 181 12.67 15.08 21.86
C ASP A 181 13.49 15.41 20.58
N ASP A 182 13.23 14.68 19.49
CA ASP A 182 13.90 14.88 18.20
C ASP A 182 13.12 15.81 17.23
N GLU A 183 11.92 16.28 17.58
CA GLU A 183 11.08 17.12 16.71
C GLU A 183 11.85 18.34 16.19
N ARG A 184 12.60 19.02 17.08
CA ARG A 184 13.43 20.18 16.73
C ARG A 184 14.56 19.85 15.76
N LYS A 185 15.13 18.64 15.84
CA LYS A 185 16.22 18.21 14.93
C LYS A 185 15.68 17.98 13.53
N TRP A 186 14.45 17.47 13.43
CA TRP A 186 13.79 17.25 12.14
C TRP A 186 13.43 18.55 11.43
N CYS A 187 13.21 19.66 12.15
CA CYS A 187 12.90 20.96 11.54
C CYS A 187 13.98 21.50 10.60
N GLU A 188 15.20 20.95 10.61
CA GLU A 188 16.20 21.21 9.57
C GLU A 188 15.76 20.65 8.19
N PHE A 189 15.09 19.49 8.18
CA PHE A 189 14.72 18.73 6.99
C PHE A 189 13.25 18.87 6.60
N ILE A 190 12.37 19.19 7.56
CA ILE A 190 10.93 19.27 7.35
C ILE A 190 10.37 20.65 7.74
N GLU A 191 9.23 21.00 7.17
CA GLU A 191 8.45 22.17 7.58
C GLU A 191 7.71 21.88 8.89
N CYS A 192 8.24 22.41 10.00
CA CYS A 192 7.62 22.29 11.32
C CYS A 192 6.53 23.35 11.57
N GLU A 193 6.57 24.46 10.85
CA GLU A 193 5.61 25.55 10.98
C GLU A 193 4.45 25.33 9.99
N GLY A 194 3.20 25.28 10.49
CA GLY A 194 2.00 25.07 9.67
C GLY A 194 1.06 24.00 10.25
N GLY A 195 -0.26 24.22 10.13
CA GLY A 195 -1.32 23.42 10.78
C GLY A 195 -1.91 22.27 9.96
N GLY A 196 -1.20 21.74 8.97
CA GLY A 196 -1.68 20.62 8.14
C GLY A 196 -1.32 19.23 8.68
N GLU A 197 -2.15 18.23 8.39
CA GLU A 197 -1.82 16.80 8.58
C GLU A 197 -0.70 16.39 7.60
N GLY A 198 0.28 15.63 8.06
CA GLY A 198 1.37 15.13 7.22
C GLY A 198 2.72 15.82 7.45
N VAL A 199 3.70 15.50 6.60
CA VAL A 199 5.07 16.04 6.65
C VAL A 199 5.49 16.60 5.29
N THR A 200 6.02 17.82 5.28
CA THR A 200 6.62 18.43 4.09
C THR A 200 8.13 18.45 4.22
N PHE A 201 8.83 17.76 3.34
CA PHE A 201 10.29 17.78 3.29
C PHE A 201 10.76 19.01 2.51
N LYS A 202 11.61 19.81 3.15
CA LYS A 202 12.18 21.03 2.55
C LYS A 202 13.11 20.65 1.40
N PRO A 203 13.10 21.38 0.27
CA PRO A 203 14.09 21.20 -0.78
C PRO A 203 15.48 21.49 -0.24
N ARG A 204 16.40 20.54 -0.37
CA ARG A 204 17.82 20.71 -0.01
C ARG A 204 18.69 20.17 -1.12
N ALA A 205 19.36 21.07 -1.83
CA ALA A 205 20.23 20.70 -2.95
C ALA A 205 21.25 19.65 -2.49
N GLY A 206 21.35 18.54 -3.23
CA GLY A 206 22.24 17.43 -2.89
C GLY A 206 21.58 16.31 -2.06
N SER A 207 20.41 16.56 -1.47
CA SER A 207 19.64 15.55 -0.73
C SER A 207 18.67 14.79 -1.65
N ALA A 208 18.41 13.54 -1.30
CA ALA A 208 17.35 12.74 -1.90
C ALA A 208 16.38 12.25 -0.84
N LEU A 209 15.11 12.24 -1.24
CA LEU A 209 14.05 11.57 -0.53
C LEU A 209 13.81 10.21 -1.16
N HIS A 210 13.76 9.17 -0.34
CA HIS A 210 13.48 7.80 -0.77
C HIS A 210 12.13 7.35 -0.22
N ALA A 211 11.16 7.08 -1.10
CA ALA A 211 9.81 6.67 -0.74
C ALA A 211 9.59 5.17 -0.97
N MET A 212 9.42 4.39 0.10
CA MET A 212 9.36 2.92 0.02
C MET A 212 7.93 2.36 0.11
N PRO A 213 7.53 1.39 -0.74
CA PRO A 213 6.22 0.77 -0.73
C PRO A 213 6.13 -0.48 0.15
N VAL A 214 4.92 -0.75 0.62
CA VAL A 214 4.50 -2.05 1.17
C VAL A 214 4.57 -3.09 0.04
N GLN A 215 5.19 -4.25 0.28
CA GLN A 215 5.18 -5.36 -0.67
C GLN A 215 4.20 -6.45 -0.23
N VAL A 216 3.40 -6.97 -1.16
CA VAL A 216 2.51 -8.10 -0.91
C VAL A 216 3.08 -9.37 -1.54
N LEU A 217 3.28 -10.39 -0.72
CA LEU A 217 3.87 -11.67 -1.09
C LEU A 217 2.95 -12.81 -0.64
N GLU A 218 2.98 -13.95 -1.33
CA GLU A 218 2.37 -15.17 -0.80
C GLU A 218 3.13 -15.59 0.46
N ALA A 219 2.41 -16.00 1.50
CA ALA A 219 3.00 -16.43 2.74
C ALA A 219 3.55 -17.86 2.62
N GLU A 220 4.57 -18.15 3.41
CA GLU A 220 5.24 -19.43 3.58
C GLU A 220 4.93 -20.00 4.97
N ASP A 221 5.22 -21.28 5.18
CA ASP A 221 4.95 -21.97 6.45
C ASP A 221 5.65 -21.31 7.65
N ALA A 222 6.84 -20.73 7.41
CA ALA A 222 7.62 -20.00 8.41
C ALA A 222 6.96 -18.67 8.83
N ASP A 223 6.06 -18.11 8.02
CA ASP A 223 5.38 -16.85 8.34
C ASP A 223 4.18 -17.03 9.27
N MET A 224 3.65 -18.26 9.41
CA MET A 224 2.35 -18.52 10.05
C MET A 224 2.29 -18.08 11.51
N GLU A 225 3.39 -18.18 12.25
CA GLU A 225 3.45 -17.72 13.64
C GLU A 225 3.24 -16.21 13.74
N ARG A 226 3.97 -15.45 12.92
CA ARG A 226 3.86 -14.00 12.89
C ARG A 226 2.51 -13.55 12.32
N ILE A 227 2.03 -14.21 11.27
CA ILE A 227 0.72 -13.95 10.67
C ILE A 227 -0.41 -14.15 11.68
N PHE A 228 -0.38 -15.25 12.44
CA PHE A 228 -1.40 -15.53 13.43
C PHE A 228 -1.34 -14.55 14.59
N GLU A 229 -0.12 -14.16 15.02
CA GLU A 229 0.05 -13.10 15.99
C GLU A 229 -0.59 -11.78 15.51
N VAL A 230 -0.38 -11.39 14.25
CA VAL A 230 -1.04 -10.19 13.68
C VAL A 230 -2.56 -10.28 13.79
N CYS A 231 -3.15 -11.43 13.44
CA CYS A 231 -4.60 -11.63 13.58
C CYS A 231 -5.05 -11.47 15.04
N SER A 232 -4.33 -12.10 15.98
CA SER A 232 -4.63 -11.98 17.40
C SER A 232 -4.54 -10.54 17.91
N LEU A 233 -3.55 -9.77 17.48
CA LEU A 233 -3.38 -8.38 17.87
C LEU A 233 -4.44 -7.47 17.26
N ALA A 234 -4.82 -7.72 16.01
CA ALA A 234 -5.78 -6.90 15.29
C ALA A 234 -7.21 -7.09 15.78
N PHE A 235 -7.61 -8.33 16.09
CA PHE A 235 -8.95 -8.64 16.61
C PHE A 235 -9.04 -8.50 18.14
N ALA A 236 -7.91 -8.56 18.84
CA ALA A 236 -7.82 -8.43 20.29
C ALA A 236 -8.85 -9.31 21.01
N ARG A 237 -9.87 -8.72 21.64
CA ARG A 237 -11.01 -9.45 22.24
C ARG A 237 -12.33 -8.78 21.84
N GLU A 238 -12.31 -8.11 20.68
CA GLU A 238 -13.41 -7.27 20.19
C GLU A 238 -14.29 -8.00 19.17
N GLU A 239 -13.81 -9.13 18.62
CA GLU A 239 -14.54 -9.95 17.67
C GLU A 239 -14.90 -11.32 18.30
N HIS A 240 -16.11 -11.40 18.87
CA HIS A 240 -16.59 -12.59 19.59
C HIS A 240 -16.48 -13.89 18.77
N PHE A 241 -16.73 -13.85 17.47
CA PHE A 241 -16.60 -15.04 16.63
C PHE A 241 -15.14 -15.46 16.43
N TRP A 242 -14.21 -14.51 16.39
CA TRP A 242 -12.80 -14.84 16.37
C TRP A 242 -12.39 -15.58 17.65
N ASP A 243 -12.88 -15.16 18.80
CA ASP A 243 -12.64 -15.84 20.09
C ASP A 243 -13.18 -17.28 20.13
N VAL A 244 -14.32 -17.53 19.49
CA VAL A 244 -14.94 -18.86 19.41
C VAL A 244 -14.19 -19.77 18.44
N PHE A 245 -13.78 -19.23 17.28
CA PHE A 245 -13.09 -19.98 16.24
C PHE A 245 -11.60 -20.14 16.50
N TRP A 246 -11.02 -19.35 17.41
CA TRP A 246 -9.61 -19.38 17.80
C TRP A 246 -9.50 -19.18 19.31
N PRO A 247 -9.91 -20.18 20.11
CA PRO A 247 -9.95 -20.04 21.55
C PRO A 247 -8.58 -19.74 22.13
N LYS A 248 -8.55 -18.83 23.11
CA LYS A 248 -7.33 -18.41 23.81
C LYS A 248 -6.24 -17.86 22.89
N HIS A 249 -6.61 -17.34 21.72
CA HIS A 249 -5.63 -16.76 20.80
C HIS A 249 -4.85 -15.58 21.40
N TRP A 250 -5.30 -14.97 22.51
CA TRP A 250 -4.55 -13.95 23.25
C TRP A 250 -3.42 -14.53 24.12
N GLU A 251 -3.40 -15.85 24.35
CA GLU A 251 -2.36 -16.55 25.09
C GLU A 251 -1.29 -17.12 24.14
N GLU A 252 -0.07 -17.30 24.61
CA GLU A 252 1.02 -17.84 23.77
C GLU A 252 0.70 -19.23 23.21
N ALA A 253 0.16 -20.12 24.04
CA ALA A 253 -0.20 -21.48 23.63
C ALA A 253 -1.30 -21.47 22.55
N GLY A 254 -2.34 -20.64 22.72
CA GLY A 254 -3.39 -20.47 21.71
C GLY A 254 -2.87 -19.87 20.40
N ARG A 255 -1.92 -18.91 20.46
CA ARG A 255 -1.26 -18.39 19.25
C ARG A 255 -0.47 -19.45 18.49
N LYS A 256 0.29 -20.30 19.19
CA LYS A 256 1.01 -21.41 18.56
C LYS A 256 0.04 -22.39 17.89
N GLN A 257 -1.03 -22.78 18.58
CA GLN A 257 -2.06 -23.66 18.02
C GLN A 257 -2.78 -23.04 16.81
N GLY A 258 -3.04 -21.73 16.87
CA GLY A 258 -3.54 -20.91 15.77
C GLY A 258 -2.66 -20.96 14.52
N ALA A 259 -1.37 -20.69 14.71
CA ALA A 259 -0.37 -20.71 13.66
C ALA A 259 -0.23 -22.09 13.01
N GLU A 260 -0.18 -23.17 13.80
CA GLU A 260 -0.12 -24.55 13.28
C GLU A 260 -1.31 -24.87 12.39
N ARG A 261 -2.52 -24.46 12.80
CA ARG A 261 -3.72 -24.70 12.00
C ARG A 261 -3.74 -23.88 10.71
N MET A 262 -3.31 -22.61 10.74
CA MET A 262 -3.17 -21.83 9.50
C MET A 262 -2.15 -22.48 8.56
N ARG A 263 -1.04 -22.99 9.11
CA ARG A 263 -0.02 -23.74 8.37
C ARG A 263 -0.59 -25.01 7.74
N GLU A 264 -1.34 -25.79 8.50
CA GLU A 264 -1.97 -27.01 7.98
C GLU A 264 -3.00 -26.68 6.90
N THR A 265 -3.86 -25.68 7.14
CA THR A 265 -4.84 -25.21 6.16
C THR A 265 -4.16 -24.77 4.85
N ARG A 266 -3.03 -24.06 4.94
CA ARG A 266 -2.23 -23.67 3.76
C ARG A 266 -1.74 -24.88 2.95
N ARG A 267 -1.36 -25.97 3.63
CA ARG A 267 -0.85 -27.19 2.99
C ARG A 267 -1.94 -28.03 2.33
N ILE A 268 -3.10 -28.12 2.97
CA ILE A 268 -4.15 -29.08 2.57
C ILE A 268 -5.30 -28.46 1.77
N ASP A 269 -5.53 -27.15 1.88
CA ASP A 269 -6.66 -26.50 1.22
C ASP A 269 -6.20 -25.74 -0.04
N PRO A 270 -6.38 -26.32 -1.25
CA PRO A 270 -5.90 -25.73 -2.48
C PRO A 270 -6.59 -24.41 -2.83
N THR A 271 -7.75 -24.12 -2.24
CA THR A 271 -8.46 -22.85 -2.43
C THR A 271 -7.84 -21.72 -1.62
N THR A 272 -7.14 -22.03 -0.53
CA THR A 272 -6.66 -21.02 0.41
C THR A 272 -5.33 -20.41 -0.05
N LYS A 273 -5.29 -19.07 -0.08
CA LYS A 273 -4.09 -18.26 -0.28
C LYS A 273 -3.91 -17.27 0.86
N TYR A 274 -2.84 -17.45 1.62
CA TYR A 274 -2.39 -16.48 2.61
C TYR A 274 -1.43 -15.50 1.95
N MET A 275 -1.74 -14.22 2.05
CA MET A 275 -0.92 -13.12 1.56
C MET A 275 -0.38 -12.35 2.75
N LYS A 276 0.91 -12.01 2.72
CA LYS A 276 1.57 -11.17 3.73
C LYS A 276 1.95 -9.84 3.11
N ALA A 277 1.71 -8.76 3.85
CA ALA A 277 2.22 -7.44 3.53
C ALA A 277 3.49 -7.21 4.35
N VAL A 278 4.63 -7.08 3.67
CA VAL A 278 5.94 -6.88 4.27
C VAL A 278 6.45 -5.47 4.04
N ASP A 279 7.14 -4.98 5.06
CA ASP A 279 7.98 -3.81 4.97
C ASP A 279 9.21 -4.19 4.13
N SER A 280 9.42 -3.52 3.00
CA SER A 280 10.48 -3.87 2.06
C SER A 280 11.90 -3.65 2.59
N GLU A 281 12.07 -2.84 3.64
CA GLU A 281 13.38 -2.55 4.25
C GLU A 281 13.73 -3.57 5.32
N THR A 282 12.77 -3.89 6.18
CA THR A 282 13.01 -4.72 7.37
C THR A 282 12.58 -6.17 7.20
N GLY A 283 11.81 -6.47 6.15
CA GLY A 283 11.12 -7.76 5.99
C GLY A 283 9.97 -7.95 6.99
N THR A 284 9.66 -6.95 7.81
CA THR A 284 8.65 -7.06 8.87
C THR A 284 7.27 -7.28 8.27
N ILE A 285 6.58 -8.35 8.69
CA ILE A 285 5.18 -8.58 8.34
C ILE A 285 4.30 -7.57 9.09
N MET A 286 3.66 -6.69 8.33
CA MET A 286 2.79 -5.62 8.83
C MET A 286 1.30 -5.98 8.81
N GLY A 287 0.92 -6.97 7.99
CA GLY A 287 -0.46 -7.40 7.82
C GLY A 287 -0.57 -8.69 7.02
N MET A 288 -1.75 -9.30 7.04
CA MET A 288 -2.07 -10.48 6.26
C MET A 288 -3.48 -10.42 5.68
N ALA A 289 -3.70 -11.13 4.58
CA ALA A 289 -5.02 -11.47 4.11
C ALA A 289 -5.10 -12.94 3.75
N LYS A 290 -6.20 -13.60 4.12
CA LYS A 290 -6.55 -14.93 3.66
C LYS A 290 -7.63 -14.81 2.59
N TRP A 291 -7.32 -15.27 1.40
CA TRP A 291 -8.23 -15.36 0.28
C TRP A 291 -8.56 -16.81 -0.02
N ASN A 292 -9.81 -17.10 -0.37
CA ASN A 292 -10.23 -18.37 -0.94
C ASN A 292 -10.56 -18.18 -2.42
N ILE A 293 -9.87 -18.92 -3.28
CA ILE A 293 -10.00 -18.87 -4.73
C ILE A 293 -10.75 -20.12 -5.18
N TYR A 294 -11.99 -19.93 -5.63
CA TYR A 294 -12.83 -21.02 -6.14
C TYR A 294 -12.83 -20.96 -7.67
N ASP A 295 -12.52 -22.11 -8.29
CA ASP A 295 -12.64 -22.32 -9.73
C ASP A 295 -13.35 -23.65 -10.03
N LYS A 296 -13.92 -23.76 -11.24
CA LYS A 296 -14.58 -24.99 -11.73
C LYS A 296 -13.74 -26.25 -11.62
N LYS A 297 -12.41 -26.17 -11.69
CA LYS A 297 -11.53 -27.36 -11.64
C LYS A 297 -11.41 -27.91 -10.22
N ASN A 298 -11.56 -27.05 -9.22
CA ASN A 298 -11.64 -27.39 -7.82
C ASN A 298 -13.09 -27.52 -7.32
N SER A 299 -14.08 -27.45 -8.22
CA SER A 299 -15.50 -27.38 -7.83
C SER A 299 -16.07 -28.67 -7.21
N ASP A 300 -15.45 -29.82 -7.48
CA ASP A 300 -15.80 -31.08 -6.79
C ASP A 300 -15.40 -31.05 -5.30
N SER A 301 -14.58 -30.07 -4.88
CA SER A 301 -14.24 -29.79 -3.47
C SER A 301 -15.10 -28.68 -2.85
N VAL A 302 -16.16 -28.22 -3.53
CA VAL A 302 -17.17 -27.25 -3.05
C VAL A 302 -18.15 -27.92 -2.09
N THR A 303 -17.62 -28.71 -1.16
CA THR A 303 -18.31 -28.92 0.09
C THR A 303 -18.06 -27.65 0.90
N PRO A 304 -19.11 -26.93 1.37
CA PRO A 304 -18.95 -25.93 2.39
C PRO A 304 -18.07 -26.49 3.52
N LYS A 305 -16.81 -26.10 3.58
CA LYS A 305 -15.93 -26.57 4.65
C LYS A 305 -16.36 -25.78 5.88
N ALA A 306 -16.90 -26.49 6.87
CA ALA A 306 -16.98 -25.96 8.21
C ALA A 306 -15.60 -25.40 8.57
N LEU A 307 -15.56 -24.27 9.29
CA LEU A 307 -14.33 -23.89 9.97
C LEU A 307 -13.93 -25.12 10.80
N ALA A 308 -12.71 -25.64 10.60
CA ALA A 308 -12.23 -26.74 11.44
C ALA A 308 -12.46 -26.38 12.93
N ASN A 309 -12.76 -27.36 13.78
CA ASN A 309 -13.14 -27.08 15.16
C ASN A 309 -11.92 -27.20 16.08
N TYR A 310 -11.78 -26.27 17.04
CA TYR A 310 -10.74 -26.29 18.09
C TYR A 310 -11.15 -27.02 19.36
N TRP A 311 -12.44 -27.27 19.50
CA TRP A 311 -13.02 -27.84 20.70
C TRP A 311 -13.08 -29.36 20.51
N ASP A 312 -12.45 -30.10 21.40
CA ASP A 312 -12.38 -31.57 21.28
C ASP A 312 -13.76 -32.21 21.54
N GLU A 313 -14.51 -31.70 22.52
CA GLU A 313 -15.83 -32.19 22.89
C GLU A 313 -16.66 -31.14 23.66
N GLY A 314 -17.93 -31.45 23.91
CA GLY A 314 -18.78 -30.67 24.81
C GLY A 314 -19.57 -29.53 24.16
N ASP A 315 -20.09 -28.64 25.01
CA ASP A 315 -21.04 -27.60 24.62
C ASP A 315 -20.41 -26.55 23.68
N ASP A 316 -19.14 -26.23 23.86
CA ASP A 316 -18.43 -25.25 23.02
C ASP A 316 -18.12 -25.79 21.62
N LEU A 317 -17.88 -27.09 21.46
CA LEU A 317 -17.81 -27.72 20.13
C LEU A 317 -19.15 -27.62 19.40
N ALA A 318 -20.24 -27.95 20.08
CA ALA A 318 -21.57 -27.88 19.51
C ALA A 318 -21.95 -26.43 19.13
N TYR A 319 -21.62 -25.47 19.99
CA TYR A 319 -21.82 -24.05 19.72
C TYR A 319 -20.95 -23.55 18.56
N SER A 320 -19.63 -23.84 18.57
CA SER A 320 -18.69 -23.46 17.51
C SER A 320 -19.13 -23.98 16.15
N THR A 321 -19.61 -25.23 16.08
CA THR A 321 -20.11 -25.82 14.83
C THR A 321 -21.34 -25.08 14.34
N ALA A 322 -22.34 -24.89 15.22
CA ALA A 322 -23.59 -24.23 14.85
C ALA A 322 -23.40 -22.76 14.44
N ILE A 323 -22.56 -22.02 15.16
CA ILE A 323 -22.30 -20.60 14.86
C ILE A 323 -21.42 -20.44 13.61
N SER A 324 -20.49 -21.37 13.35
CA SER A 324 -19.69 -21.38 12.12
C SER A 324 -20.59 -21.46 10.90
N GLU A 325 -21.53 -22.41 10.87
CA GLU A 325 -22.45 -22.61 9.75
C GLU A 325 -23.28 -21.36 9.45
N LEU A 326 -23.76 -20.68 10.50
CA LEU A 326 -24.52 -19.44 10.36
C LEU A 326 -23.64 -18.28 9.87
N PHE A 327 -22.40 -18.18 10.36
CA PHE A 327 -21.45 -17.13 9.98
C PHE A 327 -21.07 -17.21 8.50
N ILE A 328 -20.70 -18.39 8.00
CA ILE A 328 -20.26 -18.58 6.60
C ILE A 328 -21.41 -18.76 5.60
N LYS A 329 -22.66 -18.65 6.05
CA LYS A 329 -23.85 -18.91 5.22
C LYS A 329 -23.86 -18.06 3.95
N GLU A 330 -23.64 -16.75 4.07
CA GLU A 330 -23.69 -15.82 2.93
C GLU A 330 -22.61 -16.13 1.88
N ARG A 331 -21.40 -16.45 2.32
CA ARG A 331 -20.32 -16.93 1.45
C ARG A 331 -20.67 -18.24 0.77
N ASN A 332 -21.19 -19.21 1.50
CA ASN A 332 -21.58 -20.49 0.91
C ASN A 332 -22.70 -20.34 -0.12
N ASP A 333 -23.66 -19.44 0.14
CA ASP A 333 -24.73 -19.11 -0.79
C ASP A 333 -24.14 -18.49 -2.07
N ALA A 334 -23.24 -17.50 -1.93
CA ALA A 334 -22.56 -16.89 -3.06
C ALA A 334 -21.71 -17.89 -3.86
N ILE A 335 -21.04 -18.84 -3.19
CA ILE A 335 -20.31 -19.94 -3.85
C ILE A 335 -21.23 -20.77 -4.72
N ARG A 336 -22.42 -21.14 -4.22
CA ARG A 336 -23.39 -21.91 -5.00
C ARG A 336 -23.97 -21.10 -6.15
N GLU A 337 -24.36 -19.85 -5.91
CA GLU A 337 -24.92 -18.95 -6.92
C GLU A 337 -23.97 -18.68 -8.09
N HIS A 338 -22.65 -18.64 -7.83
CA HIS A 338 -21.62 -18.46 -8.86
C HIS A 338 -21.09 -19.81 -9.41
N GLY A 339 -21.72 -20.93 -9.07
CA GLY A 339 -21.34 -22.26 -9.55
C GLY A 339 -19.90 -22.64 -9.20
N GLY A 340 -19.42 -22.22 -8.01
CA GLY A 340 -18.06 -22.46 -7.55
C GLY A 340 -16.98 -21.59 -8.22
N ASN A 341 -17.34 -20.44 -8.79
CA ASN A 341 -16.38 -19.53 -9.44
C ASN A 341 -16.44 -18.12 -8.84
N LEU A 342 -15.68 -17.89 -7.78
CA LEU A 342 -15.51 -16.57 -7.17
C LEU A 342 -14.26 -16.52 -6.30
N VAL A 343 -13.90 -15.32 -5.85
CA VAL A 343 -12.83 -15.09 -4.90
C VAL A 343 -13.40 -14.53 -3.59
N SER A 344 -13.18 -15.21 -2.46
CA SER A 344 -13.68 -14.77 -1.16
C SER A 344 -12.55 -14.23 -0.29
N LEU A 345 -12.72 -13.06 0.30
CA LEU A 345 -11.82 -12.57 1.35
C LEU A 345 -12.31 -13.11 2.69
N ASP A 346 -11.52 -14.00 3.31
CA ASP A 346 -11.89 -14.64 4.57
C ASP A 346 -11.34 -13.90 5.79
N ILE A 347 -10.09 -13.44 5.72
CA ILE A 347 -9.43 -12.72 6.82
C ILE A 347 -8.64 -11.57 6.23
N CYS A 348 -8.69 -10.39 6.84
CA CYS A 348 -7.81 -9.27 6.51
C CYS A 348 -7.46 -8.51 7.79
N THR A 349 -6.22 -8.66 8.26
CA THR A 349 -5.77 -8.07 9.52
C THR A 349 -4.47 -7.33 9.33
N ILE A 350 -4.39 -6.15 9.94
CA ILE A 350 -3.20 -5.31 9.96
C ILE A 350 -2.78 -5.16 11.41
N ASP A 351 -1.51 -5.36 11.69
CA ASP A 351 -0.95 -5.12 13.01
C ASP A 351 -1.29 -3.67 13.41
N PRO A 352 -1.82 -3.43 14.62
CA PRO A 352 -2.20 -2.10 15.08
C PRO A 352 -1.13 -1.02 14.85
N LYS A 353 0.16 -1.35 14.92
CA LYS A 353 1.29 -0.42 14.67
C LYS A 353 1.38 0.07 13.23
N TYR A 354 0.78 -0.66 12.29
CA TYR A 354 0.82 -0.40 10.86
C TYR A 354 -0.56 -0.13 10.24
N GLN A 355 -1.62 -0.03 11.06
CA GLN A 355 -2.94 0.37 10.61
C GLN A 355 -2.95 1.81 10.09
N ARG A 356 -3.92 2.11 9.23
CA ARG A 356 -4.08 3.42 8.55
C ARG A 356 -2.88 3.86 7.71
N LYS A 357 -1.92 2.94 7.48
CA LYS A 357 -0.78 3.12 6.57
C LYS A 357 -1.02 2.50 5.19
N GLY A 358 -2.29 2.26 4.86
CA GLY A 358 -2.78 1.65 3.62
C GLY A 358 -2.24 0.25 3.27
N VAL A 359 -1.65 -0.45 4.24
CA VAL A 359 -1.28 -1.88 4.15
C VAL A 359 -2.46 -2.77 3.74
N GLY A 360 -3.64 -2.49 4.31
CA GLY A 360 -4.87 -3.23 3.98
C GLY A 360 -5.32 -3.02 2.53
N GLY A 361 -5.05 -1.85 1.95
CA GLY A 361 -5.35 -1.59 0.54
C GLY A 361 -4.56 -2.52 -0.37
N GLU A 362 -3.25 -2.65 -0.15
CA GLU A 362 -2.40 -3.53 -0.96
C GLU A 362 -2.81 -5.01 -0.85
N LEU A 363 -3.18 -5.47 0.34
CA LEU A 363 -3.68 -6.84 0.54
C LEU A 363 -5.01 -7.08 -0.17
N VAL A 364 -5.92 -6.10 -0.15
CA VAL A 364 -7.22 -6.21 -0.82
C VAL A 364 -7.06 -6.16 -2.35
N LYS A 365 -6.19 -5.27 -2.82
CA LYS A 365 -5.85 -5.09 -4.23
C LYS A 365 -5.35 -6.39 -4.87
N TRP A 366 -4.51 -7.16 -4.18
CA TRP A 366 -4.05 -8.46 -4.67
C TRP A 366 -5.22 -9.41 -5.01
N GLY A 367 -6.18 -9.59 -4.10
CA GLY A 367 -7.28 -10.54 -4.32
C GLY A 367 -8.33 -10.03 -5.31
N THR A 368 -8.58 -8.72 -5.34
CA THR A 368 -9.45 -8.12 -6.36
C THR A 368 -8.85 -8.19 -7.76
N GLN A 369 -7.53 -8.03 -7.90
CA GLN A 369 -6.83 -8.31 -9.17
C GLN A 369 -6.95 -9.78 -9.56
N LYS A 370 -6.86 -10.70 -8.60
CA LYS A 370 -7.05 -12.12 -8.86
C LYS A 370 -8.47 -12.44 -9.36
N ALA A 371 -9.49 -11.80 -8.78
CA ALA A 371 -10.87 -11.92 -9.24
C ALA A 371 -11.04 -11.37 -10.67
N ASP A 372 -10.43 -10.22 -10.97
CA ASP A 372 -10.41 -9.62 -12.31
C ASP A 372 -9.73 -10.55 -13.34
N GLU A 373 -8.59 -11.15 -12.99
CA GLU A 373 -7.87 -12.10 -13.83
C GLU A 373 -8.68 -13.35 -14.18
N MET A 374 -9.50 -13.79 -13.24
CA MET A 374 -10.37 -14.95 -13.40
C MET A 374 -11.72 -14.59 -14.06
N GLY A 375 -12.03 -13.30 -14.20
CA GLY A 375 -13.33 -12.84 -14.70
C GLY A 375 -14.49 -13.19 -13.77
N VAL A 376 -14.24 -13.24 -12.45
CA VAL A 376 -15.22 -13.65 -11.44
C VAL A 376 -15.53 -12.53 -10.45
N ALA A 377 -16.63 -12.69 -9.71
CA ALA A 377 -16.96 -11.81 -8.60
C ALA A 377 -16.03 -12.05 -7.39
N ALA A 378 -15.98 -11.09 -6.47
CA ALA A 378 -15.39 -11.27 -5.16
C ALA A 378 -16.37 -10.93 -4.04
N VAL A 379 -16.23 -11.57 -2.88
CA VAL A 379 -17.13 -11.38 -1.72
C VAL A 379 -16.36 -11.24 -0.42
N VAL A 380 -16.96 -10.58 0.57
CA VAL A 380 -16.38 -10.40 1.91
C VAL A 380 -17.45 -10.22 2.99
N GLU A 381 -17.27 -10.89 4.12
CA GLU A 381 -17.89 -10.56 5.40
C GLU A 381 -17.08 -9.44 6.08
N SER A 382 -17.55 -8.21 5.99
CA SER A 382 -16.82 -7.05 6.51
C SER A 382 -17.20 -6.72 7.94
N SER A 383 -16.23 -6.51 8.81
CA SER A 383 -16.46 -5.77 10.06
C SER A 383 -16.89 -4.33 9.76
N VAL A 384 -17.45 -3.64 10.76
CA VAL A 384 -17.81 -2.21 10.65
C VAL A 384 -16.60 -1.35 10.27
N TYR A 385 -15.41 -1.71 10.77
CA TYR A 385 -14.16 -1.00 10.49
C TYR A 385 -13.62 -1.25 9.07
N GLY A 386 -13.83 -2.47 8.53
CA GLY A 386 -13.33 -2.88 7.21
C GLY A 386 -14.13 -2.32 6.04
N LYS A 387 -15.41 -1.96 6.24
CA LYS A 387 -16.36 -1.67 5.14
C LYS A 387 -15.83 -0.63 4.16
N GLY A 388 -15.38 0.52 4.67
CA GLY A 388 -14.87 1.61 3.84
C GLY A 388 -13.57 1.27 3.09
N LEU A 389 -12.78 0.31 3.57
CA LEU A 389 -11.62 -0.19 2.83
C LEU A 389 -12.06 -0.97 1.59
N TYR A 390 -13.04 -1.86 1.75
CA TYR A 390 -13.51 -2.72 0.66
C TYR A 390 -14.29 -1.91 -0.40
N GLU A 391 -15.10 -0.95 0.01
CA GLU A 391 -15.81 -0.06 -0.92
C GLU A 391 -14.85 0.69 -1.86
N LYS A 392 -13.70 1.14 -1.34
CA LYS A 392 -12.62 1.76 -2.13
C LYS A 392 -11.97 0.82 -3.15
N HIS A 393 -12.18 -0.50 -3.01
CA HIS A 393 -11.64 -1.53 -3.91
C HIS A 393 -12.73 -2.16 -4.80
N GLY A 394 -13.87 -1.48 -4.94
CA GLY A 394 -14.95 -1.85 -5.86
C GLY A 394 -15.96 -2.84 -5.28
N PHE A 395 -15.88 -3.15 -3.99
CA PHE A 395 -16.95 -3.89 -3.32
C PHE A 395 -18.17 -2.99 -3.11
N VAL A 396 -19.36 -3.55 -3.30
CA VAL A 396 -20.64 -2.87 -3.11
C VAL A 396 -21.34 -3.49 -1.91
N PHE A 397 -21.83 -2.64 -1.01
CA PHE A 397 -22.64 -3.05 0.11
C PHE A 397 -23.96 -3.67 -0.35
N VAL A 398 -24.29 -4.85 0.19
CA VAL A 398 -25.54 -5.56 -0.10
C VAL A 398 -26.49 -5.48 1.09
N LYS A 399 -26.05 -5.93 2.27
CA LYS A 399 -26.87 -5.95 3.49
C LYS A 399 -26.01 -6.07 4.73
N ASP A 400 -26.57 -5.68 5.88
CA ASP A 400 -26.04 -6.07 7.18
C ASP A 400 -26.59 -7.45 7.55
N VAL A 401 -25.74 -8.29 8.15
CA VAL A 401 -26.06 -9.65 8.56
C VAL A 401 -25.88 -9.74 10.07
N VAL A 402 -26.94 -10.20 10.74
CA VAL A 402 -26.92 -10.49 12.17
C VAL A 402 -26.89 -12.00 12.35
N VAL A 403 -25.79 -12.51 12.91
CA VAL A 403 -25.60 -13.92 13.21
C VAL A 403 -25.97 -14.13 14.67
N ARG A 404 -27.19 -14.64 14.88
CA ARG A 404 -27.73 -14.88 16.22
C ARG A 404 -27.33 -16.26 16.73
N SER A 405 -26.94 -16.32 17.99
CA SER A 405 -26.65 -17.57 18.69
C SER A 405 -27.90 -18.47 18.71
N PRO A 406 -27.82 -19.72 18.23
CA PRO A 406 -29.00 -20.56 18.05
C PRO A 406 -29.46 -21.25 19.34
N GLY A 407 -30.77 -21.52 19.42
CA GLY A 407 -31.37 -22.42 20.42
C GLY A 407 -30.99 -22.11 21.86
N LYS A 408 -30.40 -23.11 22.54
CA LYS A 408 -30.03 -23.04 23.96
C LYS A 408 -28.91 -22.03 24.26
N TRP A 409 -28.23 -21.50 23.25
CA TRP A 409 -27.17 -20.49 23.37
C TRP A 409 -27.67 -19.07 23.07
N SER A 410 -28.99 -18.85 23.08
CA SER A 410 -29.59 -17.53 22.76
C SER A 410 -29.16 -16.39 23.68
N ASP A 411 -28.54 -16.70 24.83
CA ASP A 411 -27.90 -15.78 25.76
C ASP A 411 -26.46 -15.39 25.37
N ARG A 412 -25.80 -16.14 24.47
CA ARG A 412 -24.45 -15.83 23.99
C ARG A 412 -24.47 -14.65 22.99
N PRO A 413 -23.42 -13.80 22.96
CA PRO A 413 -23.37 -12.62 22.09
C PRO A 413 -23.63 -12.94 20.61
N GLU A 414 -24.42 -12.08 19.95
CA GLU A 414 -24.59 -12.12 18.50
C GLU A 414 -23.41 -11.44 17.79
N GLY A 415 -23.10 -11.90 16.57
CA GLY A 415 -22.14 -11.24 15.71
C GLY A 415 -22.82 -10.47 14.58
N ARG A 416 -22.13 -9.47 14.05
CA ARG A 416 -22.64 -8.62 12.98
C ARG A 416 -21.54 -8.35 11.96
N PHE A 417 -21.88 -8.45 10.68
CA PHE A 417 -20.99 -8.05 9.59
C PHE A 417 -21.79 -7.43 8.45
N ALA A 418 -21.14 -6.58 7.66
CA ALA A 418 -21.68 -6.11 6.41
C ALA A 418 -21.30 -7.10 5.29
N TRP A 419 -22.28 -7.59 4.56
CA TRP A 419 -22.05 -8.42 3.37
C TRP A 419 -21.81 -7.53 2.17
N LEU A 420 -20.62 -7.63 1.58
CA LEU A 420 -20.25 -6.87 0.39
C LEU A 420 -19.86 -7.79 -0.76
N VAL A 421 -20.24 -7.37 -1.96
CA VAL A 421 -19.95 -8.08 -3.21
C VAL A 421 -19.28 -7.12 -4.18
N ARG A 422 -18.13 -7.52 -4.72
CA ARG A 422 -17.50 -6.88 -5.86
C ARG A 422 -17.94 -7.64 -7.12
N PRO A 423 -18.76 -7.04 -8.00
CA PRO A 423 -19.20 -7.70 -9.22
C PRO A 423 -17.98 -8.01 -10.11
N LYS A 424 -18.11 -9.04 -10.96
CA LYS A 424 -17.11 -9.29 -12.01
C LYS A 424 -17.01 -8.05 -12.89
N LYS A 425 -15.79 -7.65 -13.27
CA LYS A 425 -15.63 -6.62 -14.29
C LYS A 425 -16.10 -7.17 -15.64
N PRO A 426 -16.80 -6.35 -16.45
CA PRO A 426 -17.33 -6.76 -17.76
C PRO A 426 -16.24 -7.10 -18.77
#